data_AF-A0A3B8LTC1-F1
#
_entry.id   AF-A0A3B8LTC1-F1
#
_cell.length_a   1.000
_cell.length_b   1.000
_cell.length_c   1.000
_cell.angle_alpha   90.00
_cell.angle_beta   90.00
_cell.angle_gamma   90.00
#
_symmetry.space_group_name_H-M   'P 1'
#
loop_
_entity.id
_entity.type
_entity.pdbx_description
1 polymer ?
#
loop_
_entity_poly.entity_id
_entity_poly.type
_entity_poly.pdbx_seq_one_letter_code
_entity_poly.pdbx_strand_id
1 'polypeptide(L)'
;VPVAARYTTPSGYLGPAYSAFDVDGDPSAKDFQIEGLRLPRGRFETRRSLLDQVDNLGRLASSGNNTLSVHDNLFEEAVTTLTSGAIQKAAKLDEESLAVRQRYGMNIYGQRVLLARRMIEAGARFVTVNHAVQGGLFGKGVTNGTWDNHGWLFDSMMSFGSRPAAVGKDKT
;
A
#
# COMPACT_ATOMS: atom_id res chain seq x y z
N VAL A 1 -1.04 1.69 -15.45
CA VAL A 1 -0.46 2.76 -14.61
C VAL A 1 1.05 2.55 -14.61
N PRO A 2 1.88 3.50 -15.07
CA PRO A 2 3.32 3.28 -15.09
C PRO A 2 3.79 3.08 -13.65
N VAL A 3 4.54 1.99 -13.45
CA VAL A 3 4.97 1.47 -12.16
C VAL A 3 5.83 2.53 -11.48
N ALA A 4 5.22 3.35 -10.62
CA ALA A 4 5.97 4.06 -9.59
C ALA A 4 6.84 3.02 -8.90
N ALA A 5 8.14 3.29 -8.75
CA ALA A 5 9.10 2.35 -8.17
C ALA A 5 8.49 1.65 -6.94
N ARG A 6 8.08 0.39 -7.14
CA ARG A 6 7.60 -0.46 -6.06
C ARG A 6 8.85 -0.82 -5.29
N TYR A 7 9.12 -0.06 -4.22
CA TYR A 7 10.12 -0.45 -3.22
C TYR A 7 9.69 -1.70 -2.44
N THR A 8 8.47 -2.19 -2.68
CA THR A 8 8.02 -3.55 -2.38
C THR A 8 8.36 -4.46 -3.56
N THR A 9 9.65 -4.74 -3.78
CA THR A 9 10.02 -5.93 -4.55
C THR A 9 9.38 -7.16 -3.88
N PRO A 10 9.05 -8.23 -4.64
CA PRO A 10 8.60 -9.48 -4.04
C PRO A 10 9.59 -9.90 -2.96
N SER A 11 9.12 -10.66 -1.97
CA SER A 11 9.87 -11.13 -0.79
C SER A 11 11.18 -11.90 -1.07
N GLY A 12 11.63 -11.96 -2.32
CA GLY A 12 12.91 -12.50 -2.73
C GLY A 12 13.03 -13.95 -2.32
N TYR A 13 14.17 -14.28 -1.70
CA TYR A 13 14.45 -15.63 -1.21
C TYR A 13 13.58 -16.05 -0.01
N LEU A 14 12.90 -15.12 0.67
CA LEU A 14 12.02 -15.44 1.80
C LEU A 14 10.71 -16.08 1.33
N GLY A 15 10.35 -15.94 0.05
CA GLY A 15 9.18 -16.56 -0.53
C GLY A 15 7.86 -15.86 -0.22
N PRO A 16 6.76 -16.22 -0.90
CA PRO A 16 5.52 -15.44 -0.97
C PRO A 16 4.81 -15.24 0.38
N ALA A 17 5.08 -16.09 1.38
CA ALA A 17 4.55 -15.93 2.74
C ALA A 17 4.96 -14.60 3.40
N TYR A 18 6.05 -13.99 2.93
CA TYR A 18 6.56 -12.69 3.41
C TYR A 18 6.25 -11.54 2.46
N SER A 19 5.45 -11.79 1.42
CA SER A 19 5.03 -10.72 0.53
C SER A 19 4.10 -9.75 1.25
N ALA A 20 4.31 -8.46 1.02
CA ALA A 20 3.36 -7.46 1.48
C ALA A 20 2.07 -7.54 0.68
N PHE A 21 0.95 -7.25 1.33
CA PHE A 21 -0.31 -7.05 0.63
C PHE A 21 -0.33 -5.64 0.04
N ASP A 22 -0.25 -5.55 -1.28
CA ASP A 22 -0.26 -4.26 -1.99
C ASP A 22 -1.69 -3.74 -2.11
N VAL A 23 -1.86 -2.45 -1.80
CA VAL A 23 -3.12 -1.74 -1.97
C VAL A 23 -2.97 -0.78 -3.14
N ASP A 24 -3.55 -1.16 -4.27
CA ASP A 24 -3.55 -0.34 -5.48
C ASP A 24 -4.76 0.62 -5.50
N GLY A 25 -4.59 1.76 -6.19
CA GLY A 25 -5.63 2.78 -6.37
C GLY A 25 -5.36 4.10 -5.65
N ASP A 26 -6.30 5.03 -5.81
CA ASP A 26 -6.29 6.35 -5.17
C ASP A 26 -7.34 6.40 -4.05
N PRO A 27 -6.92 6.43 -2.77
CA PRO A 27 -7.83 6.52 -1.62
C PRO A 27 -8.65 7.81 -1.56
N SER A 28 -8.27 8.85 -2.32
CA SER A 28 -9.03 10.08 -2.42
C SER A 28 -10.25 9.97 -3.36
N ALA A 29 -10.27 8.97 -4.25
CA ALA A 29 -11.40 8.72 -5.14
C ALA A 29 -12.61 8.20 -4.35
N LYS A 30 -13.81 8.63 -4.75
CA LYS A 30 -15.07 8.20 -4.10
C LYS A 30 -15.32 6.69 -4.20
N ASP A 31 -14.81 6.08 -5.27
CA ASP A 31 -15.08 4.68 -5.61
C ASP A 31 -13.91 3.77 -5.21
N PHE A 32 -12.99 4.27 -4.38
CA PHE A 32 -11.82 3.52 -3.94
C PHE A 32 -12.25 2.24 -3.21
N GLN A 33 -11.76 1.11 -3.71
CA GLN A 33 -11.92 -0.19 -3.08
C GLN A 33 -10.61 -0.94 -3.16
N ILE A 34 -10.31 -1.67 -2.09
CA ILE A 34 -9.16 -2.57 -2.07
C ILE A 34 -9.56 -3.87 -2.77
N GLU A 35 -8.95 -4.14 -3.91
CA GLU A 35 -9.15 -5.39 -4.64
C GLU A 35 -8.61 -6.60 -3.84
N GLY A 36 -9.17 -7.79 -4.08
CA GLY A 36 -8.75 -9.02 -3.41
C GLY A 36 -9.37 -9.29 -2.03
N LEU A 37 -9.91 -8.27 -1.35
CA LEU A 37 -10.59 -8.44 -0.04
C LEU A 37 -12.06 -8.87 -0.14
N ARG A 38 -12.65 -8.90 -1.35
CA ARG A 38 -14.04 -9.33 -1.59
C ARG A 38 -14.11 -10.73 -2.20
N LEU A 39 -13.47 -11.72 -1.59
CA LEU A 39 -13.70 -13.12 -1.96
C LEU A 39 -15.04 -13.59 -1.36
N PRO A 40 -15.95 -14.20 -2.15
CA PRO A 40 -17.13 -14.85 -1.60
C PRO A 40 -16.70 -15.90 -0.57
N ARG A 41 -17.33 -15.90 0.62
CA ARG A 41 -16.95 -16.77 1.76
C ARG A 41 -16.71 -18.22 1.34
N GLY A 42 -17.63 -18.82 0.58
CA GLY A 42 -17.50 -20.21 0.13
C GLY A 42 -16.24 -20.46 -0.72
N ARG A 43 -15.83 -19.54 -1.60
CA ARG A 43 -14.60 -19.69 -2.38
C ARG A 43 -13.34 -19.55 -1.53
N PHE A 44 -13.39 -18.71 -0.51
CA PHE A 44 -12.29 -18.54 0.43
C PHE A 44 -12.12 -19.79 1.30
N GLU A 45 -13.20 -20.30 1.89
CA GLU A 45 -13.21 -21.51 2.72
C GLU A 45 -12.72 -22.75 1.94
N THR A 46 -13.15 -22.92 0.70
CA THR A 46 -12.66 -24.02 -0.16
C THR A 46 -11.16 -23.91 -0.41
N ARG A 47 -10.64 -22.72 -0.71
CA ARG A 47 -9.19 -22.53 -0.94
C ARG A 47 -8.38 -22.77 0.33
N ARG A 48 -8.88 -22.33 1.48
CA ARG A 48 -8.24 -22.57 2.77
C ARG A 48 -8.17 -24.06 3.08
N SER A 49 -9.28 -24.78 2.92
CA SER A 49 -9.33 -26.22 3.16
C SER A 49 -8.40 -27.01 2.23
N LEU A 50 -8.30 -26.63 0.95
CA LEU A 50 -7.37 -27.26 0.00
C LEU A 50 -5.91 -27.00 0.38
N LEU A 51 -5.58 -25.77 0.82
CA LEU A 51 -4.24 -25.43 1.28
C LEU A 51 -3.87 -26.27 2.51
N ASP A 52 -4.77 -26.35 3.50
CA ASP A 52 -4.55 -27.13 4.72
C ASP A 52 -4.32 -28.62 4.42
N GLN A 53 -5.02 -29.19 3.42
CA GLN A 53 -4.81 -30.57 2.97
C GLN A 53 -3.42 -30.78 2.35
N VAL A 54 -2.96 -29.85 1.51
CA VAL A 54 -1.62 -29.91 0.89
C VAL A 54 -0.53 -29.75 1.95
N ASP A 55 -0.70 -28.82 2.88
CA ASP A 55 0.26 -28.59 3.97
C ASP A 55 0.36 -29.82 4.89
N ASN A 56 -0.77 -30.45 5.21
CA ASN A 56 -0.78 -31.68 6.01
C ASN A 56 -0.05 -32.84 5.30
N LEU A 57 -0.23 -32.99 3.98
CA LEU A 57 0.51 -33.97 3.19
C LEU A 57 2.02 -33.69 3.19
N GLY A 58 2.42 -32.42 3.08
CA GLY A 58 3.81 -31.98 3.16
C GLY A 58 4.45 -32.26 4.51
N ARG A 59 3.70 -32.09 5.62
CA ARG A 59 4.16 -32.40 6.99
C ARG A 59 4.32 -33.89 7.22
N LEU A 60 3.41 -34.72 6.72
CA LEU A 60 3.55 -36.18 6.76
C LEU A 60 4.83 -36.65 6.05
N ALA A 61 5.23 -35.97 4.98
CA ALA A 61 6.48 -36.24 4.27
C ALA A 61 7.74 -35.65 4.96
N SER A 62 7.58 -34.64 5.82
CA SER A 62 8.67 -33.84 6.41
C SER A 62 8.69 -33.96 7.93
N SER A 63 9.33 -35.00 8.47
CA SER A 63 9.49 -35.15 9.91
C SER A 63 10.50 -34.13 10.47
N GLY A 64 10.04 -33.13 11.24
CA GLY A 64 10.88 -32.47 12.26
C GLY A 64 11.12 -30.95 12.23
N ASN A 65 10.50 -30.16 11.35
CA ASN A 65 10.83 -28.73 11.26
C ASN A 65 9.90 -27.83 12.09
N ASN A 66 10.37 -27.44 13.29
CA ASN A 66 9.69 -26.52 14.21
C ASN A 66 9.55 -25.07 13.67
N THR A 67 10.27 -24.72 12.60
CA THR A 67 10.14 -23.43 11.91
C THR A 67 8.82 -23.31 11.17
N LEU A 68 8.28 -24.42 10.63
CA LEU A 68 7.00 -24.42 9.90
C LEU A 68 5.83 -23.90 10.73
N SER A 69 5.77 -24.26 12.02
CA SER A 69 4.66 -23.87 12.91
C SER A 69 4.62 -22.37 13.20
N VAL A 70 5.77 -21.69 13.25
CA VAL A 70 5.84 -20.23 13.46
C VAL A 70 5.35 -19.49 12.21
N HIS A 71 5.65 -20.01 11.02
CA HIS A 71 5.16 -19.44 9.77
C HIS A 71 3.64 -19.56 9.63
N ASP A 72 3.06 -20.69 10.05
CA ASP A 72 1.62 -20.91 10.03
C ASP A 72 0.86 -19.88 10.87
N ASN A 73 1.34 -19.62 12.10
CA ASN A 73 0.70 -18.68 13.01
C ASN A 73 0.67 -17.26 12.43
N LEU A 74 1.78 -16.82 11.82
CA LEU A 74 1.85 -15.51 11.16
C LEU A 74 0.92 -15.43 9.95
N PHE A 75 0.82 -16.52 9.18
CA PHE A 75 -0.09 -16.60 8.05
C PHE A 75 -1.56 -16.59 8.49
N GLU A 76 -1.91 -17.32 9.55
CA GLU A 76 -3.26 -17.30 10.13
C GLU A 76 -3.66 -15.93 10.66
N GLU A 77 -2.76 -15.23 11.35
CA GLU A 77 -2.99 -13.87 11.85
C GLU A 77 -3.22 -12.90 10.68
N ALA A 78 -2.41 -12.97 9.63
CA ALA A 78 -2.57 -12.15 8.42
C ALA A 78 -3.89 -12.43 7.71
N VAL A 79 -4.22 -13.71 7.50
CA VAL A 79 -5.47 -14.14 6.88
C VAL A 79 -6.68 -13.70 7.70
N THR A 80 -6.64 -13.85 9.02
CA THR A 80 -7.72 -13.41 9.92
C THR A 80 -7.89 -11.90 9.86
N THR A 81 -6.79 -11.14 9.88
CA THR A 81 -6.83 -9.68 9.79
C THR A 81 -7.48 -9.23 8.47
N LEU A 82 -7.09 -9.82 7.34
CA LEU A 82 -7.64 -9.51 6.02
C LEU A 82 -9.11 -9.94 5.90
N THR A 83 -9.50 -11.08 6.45
CA THR A 83 -10.87 -11.64 6.32
C THR A 83 -11.86 -11.15 7.37
N SER A 84 -11.40 -10.55 8.46
CA SER A 84 -12.24 -9.99 9.53
C SER A 84 -13.19 -8.88 9.07
N GLY A 85 -12.95 -8.29 7.90
CA GLY A 85 -13.65 -7.12 7.41
C GLY A 85 -13.16 -5.80 8.05
N ALA A 86 -12.29 -5.84 9.05
CA ALA A 86 -11.73 -4.65 9.69
C ALA A 86 -10.91 -3.82 8.70
N ILE A 87 -10.08 -4.46 7.88
CA ILE A 87 -9.30 -3.79 6.82
C ILE A 87 -10.21 -3.21 5.73
N GLN A 88 -11.31 -3.90 5.39
CA GLN A 88 -12.29 -3.38 4.44
C GLN A 88 -13.01 -2.14 4.99
N LYS A 89 -13.28 -2.09 6.29
CA LYS A 89 -13.82 -0.90 6.96
C LYS A 89 -12.78 0.21 7.07
N ALA A 90 -11.52 -0.12 7.31
CA ALA A 90 -10.42 0.84 7.31
C ALA A 90 -10.29 1.56 5.95
N ALA A 91 -10.57 0.87 4.85
CA ALA A 91 -10.58 1.42 3.50
C ALA A 91 -11.65 2.50 3.24
N LYS A 92 -12.72 2.54 4.05
CA LYS A 92 -13.80 3.53 3.94
C LYS A 92 -13.42 4.84 4.63
N LEU A 93 -12.68 5.68 3.92
CA LEU A 93 -12.23 6.98 4.44
C LEU A 93 -13.38 7.98 4.63
N ASP A 94 -14.53 7.75 4.02
CA ASP A 94 -15.76 8.52 4.22
C ASP A 94 -16.37 8.35 5.61
N GLU A 95 -16.02 7.29 6.34
CA GLU A 95 -16.39 7.14 7.76
C GLU A 95 -15.62 8.12 8.68
N GLU A 96 -14.54 8.73 8.21
CA GLU A 96 -13.82 9.78 8.95
C GLU A 96 -14.49 11.13 8.81
N SER A 97 -14.45 11.91 9.90
CA SER A 97 -14.93 13.29 9.85
C SER A 97 -14.18 14.10 8.80
N LEU A 98 -14.88 15.02 8.13
CA LEU A 98 -14.29 15.90 7.11
C LEU A 98 -13.10 16.70 7.67
N ALA A 99 -13.19 17.14 8.93
CA ALA A 99 -12.11 17.87 9.60
C ALA A 99 -10.82 17.05 9.74
N VAL A 100 -10.93 15.75 10.04
CA VAL A 100 -9.77 14.84 10.08
C VAL A 100 -9.20 14.67 8.69
N ARG A 101 -10.03 14.39 7.68
CA ARG A 101 -9.59 14.23 6.29
C ARG A 101 -8.87 15.47 5.77
N GLN A 102 -9.38 16.66 6.08
CA GLN A 102 -8.75 17.93 5.74
C GLN A 102 -7.40 18.14 6.45
N ARG A 103 -7.27 17.72 7.71
CA ARG A 103 -6.01 17.80 8.47
C ARG A 103 -4.90 16.97 7.83
N TYR A 104 -5.22 15.77 7.35
CA TYR A 104 -4.27 14.94 6.60
C TYR A 104 -4.02 15.48 5.18
N GLY A 105 -4.98 16.22 4.63
CA GLY A 105 -4.92 16.83 3.29
C GLY A 105 -5.78 16.06 2.29
N MET A 106 -6.59 16.79 1.52
CA MET A 106 -7.48 16.26 0.48
C MET A 106 -6.73 15.96 -0.84
N ASN A 107 -5.55 15.36 -0.73
CA ASN A 107 -4.74 14.90 -1.85
C ASN A 107 -4.38 13.42 -1.67
N ILE A 108 -3.90 12.78 -2.73
CA ILE A 108 -3.59 11.35 -2.74
C ILE A 108 -2.64 10.94 -1.61
N TYR A 109 -1.65 11.77 -1.27
CA TYR A 109 -0.70 11.44 -0.21
C TYR A 109 -1.34 11.52 1.17
N GLY A 110 -2.04 12.61 1.48
CA GLY A 110 -2.74 12.80 2.75
C GLY A 110 -3.76 11.69 3.00
N GLN A 111 -4.53 11.31 1.97
CA GLN A 111 -5.50 10.22 2.08
C GLN A 111 -4.82 8.85 2.20
N ARG A 112 -3.65 8.61 1.58
CA ARG A 112 -2.85 7.39 1.80
C ARG A 112 -2.35 7.27 3.24
N VAL A 113 -1.89 8.37 3.84
CA VAL A 113 -1.44 8.37 5.24
C VAL A 113 -2.62 8.14 6.20
N LEU A 114 -3.79 8.75 5.92
CA LEU A 114 -5.01 8.49 6.69
C LEU A 114 -5.44 7.03 6.60
N LEU A 115 -5.41 6.44 5.40
CA LEU A 115 -5.68 5.02 5.19
C LEU A 115 -4.71 4.14 5.99
N ALA A 116 -3.42 4.44 5.97
CA ALA A 116 -2.41 3.70 6.72
C ALA A 116 -2.69 3.72 8.22
N ARG A 117 -3.07 4.88 8.78
CA ARG A 117 -3.51 4.97 10.18
C ARG A 117 -4.69 4.04 10.46
N ARG A 118 -5.74 4.10 9.64
CA ARG A 118 -6.94 3.25 9.83
C ARG A 118 -6.62 1.76 9.69
N MET A 119 -5.69 1.38 8.82
CA MET A 119 -5.20 0.00 8.70
C MET A 119 -4.50 -0.46 9.97
N ILE A 120 -3.67 0.39 10.57
CA ILE A 120 -3.02 0.10 11.86
C ILE A 120 -4.05 -0.06 12.97
N GLU A 121 -5.03 0.84 13.06
CA GLU A 121 -6.15 0.75 14.01
C GLU A 121 -7.00 -0.52 13.80
N ALA A 122 -7.05 -1.03 12.56
CA ALA A 122 -7.71 -2.27 12.20
C ALA A 122 -6.86 -3.54 12.39
N GLY A 123 -5.64 -3.42 12.93
CA GLY A 123 -4.78 -4.56 13.30
C GLY A 123 -3.56 -4.77 12.41
N ALA A 124 -3.33 -3.96 11.38
CA ALA A 124 -2.10 -4.05 10.60
C ALA A 124 -0.89 -3.64 11.46
N ARG A 125 0.07 -4.55 11.61
CA ARG A 125 1.26 -4.33 12.46
C ARG A 125 2.28 -3.38 11.84
N PHE A 126 2.31 -3.32 10.51
CA PHE A 126 3.23 -2.50 9.75
C PHE A 126 2.58 -2.09 8.43
N VAL A 127 2.69 -0.82 8.06
CA VAL A 127 2.18 -0.28 6.80
C VAL A 127 3.25 0.60 6.17
N THR A 128 3.59 0.30 4.92
CA THR A 128 4.47 1.14 4.11
C THR A 128 3.64 2.08 3.26
N VAL A 129 3.86 3.40 3.39
CA VAL A 129 3.25 4.39 2.50
C VAL A 129 4.27 4.81 1.45
N ASN A 130 3.97 4.55 0.19
CA ASN A 130 4.81 5.00 -0.91
C ASN A 130 4.44 6.43 -1.34
N HIS A 131 5.37 7.36 -1.09
CA HIS A 131 5.32 8.75 -1.54
C HIS A 131 5.91 8.86 -2.95
N ALA A 132 5.32 8.15 -3.91
CA ALA A 132 5.56 8.39 -5.32
C ALA A 132 4.44 9.30 -5.85
N VAL A 133 4.69 10.61 -5.90
CA VAL A 133 3.73 11.57 -6.46
C VAL A 133 3.98 11.69 -7.95
N GLN A 134 3.01 11.29 -8.77
CA GLN A 134 3.03 11.61 -10.20
C GLN A 134 2.67 13.09 -10.39
N GLY A 135 3.69 13.92 -10.52
CA GLY A 135 3.58 15.34 -10.78
C GLY A 135 4.83 16.06 -10.32
N GLY A 136 5.37 16.92 -11.18
CA GLY A 136 6.64 17.62 -10.98
C GLY A 136 6.76 18.28 -9.61
N LEU A 137 8.01 18.47 -9.16
CA LEU A 137 8.35 19.19 -7.92
C LEU A 137 7.65 20.56 -7.84
N PHE A 138 7.33 21.12 -9.02
CA PHE A 138 6.52 22.31 -9.22
C PHE A 138 5.60 22.13 -10.46
N GLY A 139 4.39 21.62 -10.30
CA GLY A 139 3.37 21.58 -11.37
C GLY A 139 3.44 20.34 -12.27
N LYS A 140 3.29 20.51 -13.60
CA LYS A 140 3.16 19.40 -14.57
C LYS A 140 4.52 18.84 -15.06
N GLY A 141 5.61 19.11 -14.35
CA GLY A 141 6.94 18.63 -14.72
C GLY A 141 7.06 17.11 -14.71
N VAL A 142 7.97 16.57 -15.52
CA VAL A 142 8.29 15.14 -15.56
C VAL A 142 9.18 14.83 -14.36
N THR A 143 8.62 14.24 -13.30
CA THR A 143 9.37 13.69 -12.17
C THR A 143 9.13 12.20 -12.02
N ASN A 144 10.13 11.46 -11.57
CA ASN A 144 9.98 10.04 -11.23
C ASN A 144 9.10 9.85 -9.98
N GLY A 145 8.69 10.96 -9.37
CA GLY A 145 7.75 11.05 -8.28
C GLY A 145 8.32 10.67 -6.93
N THR A 146 9.59 10.28 -6.88
CA THR A 146 10.27 9.86 -5.64
C THR A 146 11.06 11.02 -5.04
N TRP A 147 11.57 10.81 -3.82
CA TRP A 147 12.50 11.74 -3.19
C TRP A 147 13.81 11.87 -3.98
N ASP A 148 14.20 10.82 -4.71
CA ASP A 148 15.41 10.79 -5.53
C ASP A 148 15.09 11.18 -6.98
N ASN A 149 14.95 12.47 -7.23
CA ASN A 149 14.64 13.05 -8.53
C ASN A 149 15.88 13.42 -9.35
N HIS A 150 17.10 13.00 -8.97
CA HIS A 150 18.35 13.43 -9.59
C HIS A 150 18.38 13.23 -11.11
N GLY A 151 17.81 12.14 -11.62
CA GLY A 151 17.78 11.84 -13.06
C GLY A 151 16.91 12.81 -13.88
N TRP A 152 15.84 13.36 -13.30
CA TRP A 152 14.87 14.22 -14.00
C TRP A 152 14.80 15.64 -13.41
N LEU A 153 15.71 15.97 -12.49
CA LEU A 153 15.79 17.28 -11.83
C LEU A 153 16.05 18.38 -12.86
N PHE A 154 16.98 18.13 -13.79
CA PHE A 154 17.35 19.10 -14.82
C PHE A 154 16.21 19.36 -15.81
N ASP A 155 15.51 18.32 -16.27
CA ASP A 155 14.33 18.46 -17.13
C ASP A 155 13.18 19.19 -16.41
N SER A 156 12.99 18.90 -15.11
CA SER A 156 12.02 19.60 -14.28
C SER A 156 12.38 21.08 -14.07
N MET A 157 13.65 21.43 -13.92
CA MET A 157 14.12 22.82 -13.82
C MET A 157 14.04 23.57 -15.16
N MET A 158 14.35 22.90 -16.27
CA MET A 158 14.28 23.47 -17.63
C MET A 158 12.85 23.76 -18.09
N SER A 159 11.85 23.11 -17.48
CA SER A 159 10.42 23.36 -17.77
C SER A 159 9.96 24.78 -17.43
N PHE A 160 10.78 25.55 -16.70
CA PHE A 160 10.59 26.97 -16.48
C PHE A 160 11.29 27.79 -17.57
N GLY A 161 10.64 27.92 -18.74
CA GLY A 161 11.00 28.96 -19.72
C GLY A 161 10.76 30.39 -19.20
N SER A 162 10.13 30.55 -18.03
CA SER A 162 9.89 31.81 -17.33
C SER A 162 9.78 31.58 -15.81
N ARG A 163 10.12 32.61 -15.01
CA ARG A 163 10.15 32.54 -13.54
C ARG A 163 8.77 32.13 -12.99
N PRO A 164 8.68 31.14 -12.09
CA PRO A 164 7.41 30.74 -11.48
C PRO A 164 6.80 31.89 -10.67
N ALA A 165 5.49 32.12 -10.82
CA ALA A 165 4.77 33.23 -10.19
C ALA A 165 4.82 33.22 -8.63
N ALA A 166 5.13 32.07 -8.02
CA ALA A 166 5.18 31.90 -6.56
C ALA A 166 6.52 32.34 -5.93
N VAL A 167 7.54 32.67 -6.75
CA VAL A 167 8.82 33.16 -6.23
C VAL A 167 8.70 34.66 -5.99
N GLY A 168 8.73 35.06 -4.71
CA GLY A 168 8.71 36.48 -4.32
C GLY A 168 9.74 37.29 -5.11
N LYS A 169 9.39 38.53 -5.48
CA LYS A 169 10.30 39.43 -6.19
C LYS A 169 11.51 39.70 -5.31
N ASP A 170 12.70 39.68 -5.92
CA ASP A 170 13.94 39.94 -5.21
C ASP A 170 13.87 41.36 -4.63
N LYS A 171 14.07 41.47 -3.32
CA LYS A 171 14.20 42.77 -2.65
C LYS A 171 15.62 43.27 -2.94
N THR A 172 15.72 44.24 -3.84
CA THR A 172 16.94 45.04 -4.06
C THR A 172 17.32 45.82 -2.81
#